data_AF-A0AAP0IFY5-F1
#
_entry.id   AF-A0AAP0IFY5-F1
#
_cell.length_a   1.000
_cell.length_b   1.000
_cell.length_c   1.000
_cell.angle_alpha   90.00
_cell.angle_beta   90.00
_cell.angle_gamma   90.00
#
_symmetry.space_group_name_H-M   'P 1'
#
loop_
_entity.id
_entity.type
_entity.pdbx_description
1 polymer ?
#
loop_
_entity_poly.entity_id
_entity_poly.type
_entity_poly.pdbx_seq_one_letter_code
_entity_poly.pdbx_strand_id
1 'polypeptide(L)'
;MATQEALSVMLFAKALGPYWGSDKRYWRWPFIKESPTSSTLIEMAELIKVCWLEIDVAMDTSYLTEGTIYEVSFVVMLKKDASGWDFPVTLDMEEPNGKKSQCKVNMKDLPREEWIEIRVGDFTNEKKGELKFFFSGYEGGLWKTGLIVKGASIKPKKSFHI
;
A
#
# COMPACT_ATOMS: atom_id res chain seq x y z
N MET A 1 4.99 34.66 5.87
CA MET A 1 5.10 33.54 4.91
C MET A 1 4.03 32.53 5.27
N ALA A 2 3.11 32.24 4.35
CA ALA A 2 2.11 31.19 4.57
C ALA A 2 2.82 29.83 4.41
N THR A 3 2.82 29.01 5.46
CA THR A 3 3.18 27.60 5.35
C THR A 3 2.12 26.91 4.50
N GLN A 4 2.50 26.36 3.35
CA GLN A 4 1.65 25.47 2.57
C GLN A 4 1.34 24.25 3.44
N GLU A 5 0.06 24.00 3.76
CA GLU A 5 -0.31 22.78 4.47
C GLU A 5 0.01 21.56 3.60
N ALA A 6 0.75 20.60 4.15
CA ALA A 6 1.01 19.34 3.47
C ALA A 6 -0.22 18.44 3.55
N LEU A 7 -0.71 18.01 2.39
CA LEU A 7 -1.89 17.13 2.29
C LEU A 7 -1.49 15.66 2.31
N SER A 8 -2.36 14.82 2.89
CA SER A 8 -2.28 13.37 2.76
C SER A 8 -2.93 12.92 1.46
N VAL A 9 -2.36 11.90 0.81
CA VAL A 9 -2.88 11.30 -0.42
C VAL A 9 -3.24 9.85 -0.16
N MET A 10 -4.37 9.41 -0.72
CA MET A 10 -4.80 8.01 -0.75
C MET A 10 -4.95 7.57 -2.20
N LEU A 11 -4.14 6.61 -2.62
CA LEU A 11 -4.23 5.96 -3.91
C LEU A 11 -5.05 4.69 -3.75
N PHE A 12 -6.32 4.71 -4.16
CA PHE A 12 -7.17 3.51 -4.07
C PHE A 12 -6.67 2.39 -4.97
N ALA A 13 -6.95 1.13 -4.61
CA ALA A 13 -6.52 -0.07 -5.33
C ALA A 13 -6.78 0.01 -6.84
N LYS A 14 -7.90 0.59 -7.26
CA LYS A 14 -8.27 0.75 -8.68
C LYS A 14 -7.37 1.71 -9.46
N ALA A 15 -6.67 2.60 -8.76
CA ALA A 15 -5.75 3.58 -9.32
C ALA A 15 -4.29 3.12 -9.32
N LEU A 16 -3.97 1.98 -8.70
CA LEU A 16 -2.58 1.48 -8.56
C LEU A 16 -1.95 0.98 -9.87
N GLY A 17 -2.72 0.91 -10.97
CA GLY A 17 -2.20 0.67 -12.31
C GLY A 17 -3.16 -0.16 -13.17
N PRO A 18 -3.08 -0.05 -14.51
CA PRO A 18 -4.03 -0.71 -15.42
C PRO A 18 -3.88 -2.25 -15.48
N TYR A 19 -2.71 -2.79 -15.10
CA TYR A 19 -2.42 -4.22 -15.21
C TYR A 19 -2.64 -4.99 -13.90
N TRP A 20 -2.41 -4.35 -12.77
CA TRP A 20 -2.47 -5.00 -11.47
C TRP A 20 -3.92 -5.32 -11.06
N GLY A 21 -4.15 -6.53 -10.55
CA GLY A 21 -5.48 -6.95 -10.11
C GLY A 21 -6.50 -7.17 -11.24
N SER A 22 -6.10 -7.07 -12.52
CA SER A 22 -7.00 -7.17 -13.68
C SER A 22 -7.44 -8.61 -13.98
N ASP A 23 -6.61 -9.59 -13.63
CA ASP A 23 -6.90 -11.00 -13.85
C ASP A 23 -7.92 -11.53 -12.82
N LYS A 24 -9.16 -11.70 -13.29
CA LYS A 24 -10.29 -12.19 -12.49
C LYS A 24 -10.13 -13.62 -11.96
N ARG A 25 -9.13 -14.37 -12.43
CA ARG A 25 -8.78 -15.70 -11.88
C ARG A 25 -8.13 -15.59 -10.50
N TYR A 26 -7.45 -14.47 -10.25
CA TYR A 26 -6.63 -14.24 -9.07
C TYR A 26 -7.16 -13.13 -8.18
N TRP A 27 -7.94 -12.21 -8.74
CA TRP A 27 -8.48 -11.04 -8.04
C TRP A 27 -9.97 -10.89 -8.27
N ARG A 28 -10.67 -10.36 -7.27
CA ARG A 28 -12.03 -9.85 -7.43
C ARG A 28 -12.15 -8.48 -6.78
N TRP A 29 -13.18 -7.74 -7.16
CA TRP A 29 -13.34 -6.33 -6.81
C TRP A 29 -14.68 -6.09 -6.08
N PRO A 30 -14.82 -6.54 -4.82
CA PRO A 30 -16.03 -6.29 -4.04
C PRO A 30 -16.15 -4.82 -3.62
N PHE A 31 -17.38 -4.37 -3.45
CA PHE A 31 -17.69 -3.12 -2.75
C PHE A 31 -17.73 -3.37 -1.24
N ILE A 32 -16.83 -2.74 -0.50
CA ILE A 32 -16.68 -2.91 0.94
C ILE A 32 -16.86 -1.55 1.62
N LYS A 33 -17.52 -1.54 2.79
CA LYS A 33 -17.65 -0.32 3.59
C LYS A 33 -16.29 0.18 4.04
N GLU A 34 -16.07 1.48 3.91
CA GLU A 34 -14.82 2.10 4.35
C GLU A 34 -14.56 1.92 5.85
N SER A 35 -15.62 1.99 6.65
CA SER A 35 -15.60 1.75 8.09
C SER A 35 -16.94 1.13 8.53
N PRO A 36 -17.04 0.55 9.73
CA PRO A 36 -18.30 -0.02 10.23
C PRO A 36 -19.48 0.97 10.22
N THR A 37 -19.19 2.27 10.40
CA THR A 37 -20.16 3.37 10.47
C THR A 37 -20.34 4.11 9.15
N SER A 38 -19.48 3.87 8.15
CA SER A 38 -19.56 4.56 6.86
C SER A 38 -20.64 3.97 5.97
N SER A 39 -21.39 4.84 5.28
CA SER A 39 -22.26 4.47 4.16
C SER A 39 -21.49 4.39 2.83
N THR A 40 -20.26 4.88 2.79
CA THR A 40 -19.40 4.86 1.60
C THR A 40 -18.90 3.45 1.35
N LEU A 41 -19.24 2.93 0.16
CA LEU A 41 -18.69 1.70 -0.37
C LEU A 41 -17.54 2.03 -1.31
N ILE A 42 -16.41 1.35 -1.12
CA ILE A 42 -15.23 1.47 -1.97
C ILE A 42 -15.03 0.13 -2.67
N GLU A 43 -14.78 0.18 -3.97
CA GLU A 43 -14.37 -0.99 -4.74
C GLU A 43 -12.91 -1.31 -4.38
N MET A 44 -12.67 -2.47 -3.76
CA MET A 44 -11.35 -2.86 -3.23
C MET A 44 -10.88 -4.15 -3.88
N ALA A 45 -9.58 -4.39 -3.95
CA ALA A 45 -9.05 -5.61 -4.57
C ALA A 45 -8.94 -6.73 -3.53
N GLU A 46 -9.67 -7.83 -3.71
CA GLU A 46 -9.55 -9.04 -2.91
C GLU A 46 -8.79 -10.12 -3.68
N LEU A 47 -7.76 -10.65 -3.05
CA LEU A 47 -6.96 -11.75 -3.54
C LEU A 47 -7.71 -13.08 -3.38
N ILE A 48 -8.06 -13.69 -4.51
CA ILE A 48 -8.65 -15.04 -4.58
C ILE A 48 -7.59 -16.07 -4.22
N LYS A 49 -6.52 -16.18 -5.03
CA LYS A 49 -5.36 -17.04 -4.77
C LYS A 49 -4.18 -16.74 -5.70
N VAL A 50 -2.94 -16.66 -5.21
CA VAL A 50 -1.71 -16.61 -6.05
C VAL A 50 -0.54 -17.32 -5.37
N CYS A 51 0.40 -17.89 -6.13
CA CYS A 51 1.68 -18.35 -5.58
C CYS A 51 2.69 -17.19 -5.41
N TRP A 52 2.73 -16.28 -6.39
CA TRP A 52 3.57 -15.09 -6.40
C TRP A 52 2.68 -13.85 -6.33
N LEU A 53 2.75 -13.15 -5.21
CA LEU A 53 2.07 -11.88 -5.03
C LEU A 53 2.98 -10.76 -5.53
N GLU A 54 2.43 -9.88 -6.36
CA GLU A 54 3.08 -8.66 -6.84
C GLU A 54 2.05 -7.54 -6.82
N ILE A 55 2.39 -6.43 -6.20
CA ILE A 55 1.70 -5.14 -6.30
C ILE A 55 2.80 -4.12 -6.58
N ASP A 56 2.66 -3.38 -7.68
CA ASP A 56 3.56 -2.30 -8.07
C ASP A 56 2.72 -1.02 -8.13
N VAL A 57 3.26 0.05 -7.55
CA VAL A 57 2.66 1.37 -7.56
C VAL A 57 3.71 2.37 -7.98
N ALA A 58 3.38 3.17 -9.00
CA ALA A 58 4.14 4.35 -9.39
C ALA A 58 3.27 5.59 -9.20
N MET A 59 3.83 6.64 -8.60
CA MET A 59 3.16 7.92 -8.43
C MET A 59 4.09 9.10 -8.71
N ASP A 60 3.55 10.13 -9.35
CA ASP A 60 4.25 11.41 -9.51
C ASP A 60 4.21 12.19 -8.20
N THR A 61 5.38 12.58 -7.69
CA THR A 61 5.51 13.37 -6.45
C THR A 61 5.22 14.86 -6.65
N SER A 62 4.94 15.31 -7.88
CA SER A 62 4.60 16.70 -8.20
C SER A 62 3.34 17.21 -7.49
N TYR A 63 2.46 16.31 -7.07
CA TYR A 63 1.24 16.60 -6.29
C TYR A 63 1.50 16.72 -4.78
N LEU A 64 2.69 16.37 -4.31
CA LEU A 64 3.08 16.44 -2.91
C LEU A 64 3.80 17.75 -2.60
N THR A 65 3.72 18.19 -1.34
CA THR A 65 4.38 19.40 -0.88
C THR A 65 5.89 19.20 -0.86
N GLU A 66 6.63 20.11 -1.49
CA GLU A 66 8.09 20.07 -1.56
C GLU A 66 8.71 20.27 -0.17
N GLY A 67 9.84 19.62 0.09
CA GLY A 67 10.56 19.68 1.38
C GLY A 67 9.86 18.99 2.55
N THR A 68 8.75 18.28 2.30
CA THR A 68 8.01 17.55 3.34
C THR A 68 8.44 16.08 3.39
N ILE A 69 8.57 15.54 4.60
CA ILE A 69 8.77 14.10 4.83
C ILE A 69 7.41 13.41 4.79
N TYR A 70 7.28 12.39 3.96
CA TYR A 70 6.09 11.58 3.84
C TYR A 70 6.35 10.15 4.30
N GLU A 71 5.39 9.57 5.01
CA GLU A 71 5.31 8.13 5.28
C GLU A 71 4.41 7.47 4.22
N VAL A 72 4.89 6.36 3.67
CA VAL A 72 4.21 5.56 2.64
C VAL A 72 3.81 4.22 3.23
N SER A 73 2.54 3.85 3.08
CA SER A 73 1.98 2.61 3.61
C SER A 73 0.97 1.97 2.65
N PHE A 74 0.90 0.64 2.63
CA PHE A 74 -0.24 -0.07 2.03
C PHE A 74 -1.37 -0.20 3.05
N VAL A 75 -2.59 0.10 2.64
CA VAL A 75 -3.78 -0.07 3.48
C VAL A 75 -4.48 -1.36 3.10
N VAL A 76 -4.40 -2.36 3.98
CA VAL A 76 -4.86 -3.73 3.69
C VAL A 76 -5.63 -4.33 4.86
N MET A 77 -6.35 -5.41 4.58
CA MET A 77 -7.02 -6.24 5.58
C MET A 77 -6.78 -7.71 5.22
N LEU A 78 -6.47 -8.54 6.21
CA LEU A 78 -6.48 -10.00 6.05
C LEU A 78 -7.82 -10.54 6.53
N LYS A 79 -8.52 -11.29 5.68
CA LYS A 79 -9.74 -11.98 6.08
C LYS A 79 -9.45 -13.06 7.12
N LYS A 80 -10.48 -13.45 7.86
CA LYS A 80 -10.43 -14.56 8.82
C LYS A 80 -9.96 -15.88 8.19
N ASP A 81 -10.35 -16.13 6.95
CA ASP A 81 -10.01 -17.33 6.17
C ASP A 81 -8.75 -17.18 5.30
N ALA A 82 -8.00 -16.09 5.45
CA ALA A 82 -6.80 -15.84 4.67
C ALA A 82 -5.66 -16.81 5.01
N SER A 83 -5.07 -17.42 3.99
CA SER A 83 -4.09 -18.52 4.11
C SER A 83 -2.83 -18.28 3.25
N GLY A 84 -1.75 -19.03 3.51
CA GLY A 84 -0.51 -18.99 2.73
C GLY A 84 0.49 -17.89 3.10
N TRP A 85 0.32 -17.28 4.28
CA TRP A 85 1.08 -16.12 4.77
C TRP A 85 2.20 -16.48 5.77
N ASP A 86 2.67 -17.72 5.73
CA ASP A 86 3.67 -18.27 6.65
C ASP A 86 5.06 -17.66 6.49
N PHE A 87 5.35 -17.17 5.29
CA PHE A 87 6.59 -16.49 4.93
C PHE A 87 6.39 -14.97 4.88
N PRO A 88 7.42 -14.19 5.22
CA PRO A 88 7.34 -12.74 5.15
C PRO A 88 7.04 -12.26 3.72
N VAL A 89 6.33 -11.14 3.63
CA VAL A 89 6.22 -10.36 2.40
C VAL A 89 7.30 -9.30 2.41
N THR A 90 7.72 -8.87 1.23
CA THR A 90 8.72 -7.82 1.05
C THR A 90 8.05 -6.56 0.53
N LEU A 91 8.35 -5.44 1.17
CA LEU A 91 7.95 -4.11 0.74
C LEU A 91 9.18 -3.34 0.28
N ASP A 92 9.17 -2.85 -0.94
CA ASP A 92 10.27 -2.08 -1.52
C ASP A 92 9.81 -0.67 -1.83
N MET A 93 10.71 0.30 -1.76
CA MET A 93 10.48 1.68 -2.20
C MET A 93 11.69 2.19 -2.98
N GLU A 94 11.43 2.92 -4.06
CA GLU A 94 12.42 3.65 -4.83
C GLU A 94 12.01 5.12 -4.91
N GLU A 95 12.79 5.98 -4.27
CA GLU A 95 12.60 7.43 -4.24
C GLU A 95 12.96 8.07 -5.60
N PRO A 96 12.46 9.29 -5.92
CA PRO A 96 12.80 10.00 -7.16
C PRO A 96 14.30 10.29 -7.38
N ASN A 97 15.11 10.20 -6.31
CA ASN A 97 16.57 10.34 -6.36
C ASN A 97 17.30 9.02 -6.67
N GLY A 98 16.56 7.90 -6.82
CA GLY A 98 17.08 6.54 -7.06
C GLY A 98 17.44 5.76 -5.78
N LYS A 99 17.27 6.35 -4.59
CA LYS A 99 17.48 5.67 -3.32
C LYS A 99 16.43 4.59 -3.15
N LYS A 100 16.89 3.39 -2.78
CA LYS A 100 16.03 2.24 -2.54
C LYS A 100 16.00 1.88 -1.05
N SER A 101 14.86 1.43 -0.58
CA SER A 101 14.70 0.82 0.73
C SER A 101 13.82 -0.41 0.63
N GLN A 102 13.99 -1.31 1.59
CA GLN A 102 13.24 -2.55 1.68
C GLN A 102 12.94 -2.88 3.13
N CYS A 103 11.76 -3.43 3.40
CA CYS A 103 11.44 -4.07 4.67
C CYS A 103 10.69 -5.39 4.45
N LYS A 104 10.73 -6.27 5.45
CA LYS A 104 9.96 -7.52 5.45
C LYS A 104 8.91 -7.50 6.54
N VAL A 105 7.73 -8.03 6.24
CA VAL A 105 6.59 -8.05 7.15
C VAL A 105 6.02 -9.46 7.23
N ASN A 106 5.83 -9.96 8.45
CA ASN A 106 5.13 -11.21 8.70
C ASN A 106 3.62 -10.98 8.69
N MET A 107 2.98 -11.24 7.56
CA MET A 107 1.54 -11.03 7.40
C MET A 107 0.70 -11.88 8.37
N LYS A 108 1.19 -13.06 8.77
CA LYS A 108 0.49 -13.93 9.72
C LYS A 108 0.30 -13.33 11.12
N ASP A 109 1.19 -12.42 11.52
CA ASP A 109 1.21 -11.80 12.85
C ASP A 109 0.26 -10.59 12.93
N LEU A 110 -0.31 -10.17 11.80
CA LEU A 110 -1.24 -9.06 11.71
C LEU A 110 -2.66 -9.47 12.13
N PRO A 111 -3.45 -8.55 12.72
CA PRO A 111 -4.84 -8.82 13.06
C PRO A 111 -5.67 -9.16 11.83
N ARG A 112 -6.69 -10.01 12.05
CA ARG A 112 -7.63 -10.43 11.00
C ARG A 112 -8.88 -9.57 11.09
N GLU A 113 -9.52 -9.35 9.95
CA GLU A 113 -10.75 -8.56 9.81
C GLU A 113 -10.61 -7.09 10.25
N GLU A 114 -9.38 -6.59 10.28
CA GLU A 114 -9.05 -5.20 10.64
C GLU A 114 -8.27 -4.52 9.51
N TRP A 115 -8.50 -3.22 9.33
CA TRP A 115 -7.72 -2.39 8.42
C TRP A 115 -6.39 -2.01 9.05
N ILE A 116 -5.30 -2.31 8.34
CA ILE A 116 -3.92 -2.07 8.80
C ILE A 116 -3.19 -1.24 7.75
N GLU A 117 -2.37 -0.30 8.23
CA GLU A 117 -1.40 0.40 7.41
C GLU A 117 -0.05 -0.29 7.55
N ILE A 118 0.36 -1.01 6.52
CA ILE A 118 1.68 -1.65 6.50
C ILE A 118 2.67 -0.66 5.91
N ARG A 119 3.53 -0.12 6.77
CA ARG A 119 4.53 0.88 6.41
C ARG A 119 5.58 0.31 5.47
N VAL A 120 5.74 0.98 4.33
CA VAL A 120 6.80 0.73 3.34
C VAL A 120 8.06 1.48 3.74
N GLY A 121 7.93 2.77 4.05
CA GLY A 121 9.06 3.62 4.41
C GLY A 121 8.69 5.10 4.45
N ASP A 122 9.69 5.95 4.69
CA ASP A 122 9.55 7.40 4.60
C ASP A 122 10.49 7.95 3.53
N PHE A 123 10.09 9.05 2.89
CA PHE A 123 10.95 9.80 1.98
C PHE A 123 10.71 11.31 2.11
N THR A 124 11.69 12.10 1.71
CA THR A 124 11.57 13.56 1.63
C THR A 124 11.29 13.97 0.19
N ASN A 125 10.23 14.75 -0.05
CA ASN A 125 9.90 15.24 -1.38
C ASN A 125 10.75 16.47 -1.78
N GLU A 126 12.04 16.27 -1.99
CA GLU A 126 12.99 17.35 -2.39
C GLU A 126 13.15 17.45 -3.91
N LYS A 127 12.91 16.35 -4.62
CA LYS A 127 13.05 16.27 -6.07
C LYS A 127 11.77 15.72 -6.65
N LYS A 128 11.15 16.49 -7.56
CA LYS A 128 10.01 16.01 -8.35
C LYS A 128 10.42 14.82 -9.20
N GLY A 129 9.60 13.79 -9.19
CA GLY A 129 9.79 12.63 -10.03
C GLY A 129 8.84 11.51 -9.61
N GLU A 130 9.17 10.31 -10.04
CA GLU A 130 8.36 9.12 -9.80
C GLU A 130 8.81 8.44 -8.50
N LEU A 131 7.89 8.29 -7.55
CA LEU A 131 8.05 7.42 -6.39
C LEU A 131 7.45 6.05 -6.75
N LYS A 132 8.24 4.99 -6.56
CA LYS A 132 7.78 3.61 -6.75
C LYS A 132 7.77 2.88 -5.44
N PHE A 133 6.78 2.03 -5.23
CA PHE A 133 6.76 1.13 -4.09
C PHE A 133 6.01 -0.16 -4.41
N PHE A 134 6.49 -1.24 -3.81
CA PHE A 134 6.13 -2.60 -4.18
C PHE A 134 5.70 -3.38 -2.96
N PHE A 135 4.77 -4.31 -3.17
CA PHE A 135 4.41 -5.35 -2.21
C PHE A 135 4.53 -6.69 -2.91
N SER A 136 5.54 -7.48 -2.51
CA SER A 136 5.82 -8.79 -3.09
C SER A 136 5.80 -9.93 -2.08
N GLY A 137 5.41 -11.11 -2.54
CA GLY A 137 5.30 -12.32 -1.71
C GLY A 137 5.70 -13.57 -2.48
N TYR A 138 7.00 -13.71 -2.78
CA TYR A 138 7.56 -14.81 -3.56
C TYR A 138 8.01 -16.01 -2.72
N GLU A 139 8.29 -15.79 -1.44
CA GLU A 139 8.88 -16.81 -0.57
C GLU A 139 7.90 -17.95 -0.26
N GLY A 140 8.47 -19.15 -0.06
CA GLY A 140 7.76 -20.33 0.43
C GLY A 140 6.94 -21.12 -0.58
N GLY A 141 6.67 -20.60 -1.78
CA GLY A 141 5.87 -21.27 -2.80
C GLY A 141 4.41 -21.55 -2.40
N LEU A 142 3.96 -21.03 -1.25
CA LEU A 142 2.60 -21.20 -0.76
C LEU A 142 1.63 -20.30 -1.53
N TRP A 143 0.46 -20.87 -1.83
CA TRP A 143 -0.65 -20.13 -2.40
C TRP A 143 -1.29 -19.24 -1.33
N LYS A 144 -1.31 -17.94 -1.60
CA LYS A 144 -1.81 -16.87 -0.73
C LYS A 144 -3.23 -16.51 -1.08
N THR A 145 -4.11 -16.38 -0.09
CA THR A 145 -5.53 -16.03 -0.27
C THR A 145 -5.98 -14.99 0.75
N GLY A 146 -7.07 -14.28 0.45
CA GLY A 146 -7.84 -13.52 1.45
C GLY A 146 -7.21 -12.19 1.90
N LEU A 147 -6.22 -11.68 1.17
CA LEU A 147 -5.79 -10.28 1.30
C LEU A 147 -6.78 -9.37 0.61
N ILE A 148 -7.21 -8.31 1.29
CA ILE A 148 -7.98 -7.22 0.71
C ILE A 148 -7.10 -5.97 0.73
N VAL A 149 -6.99 -5.31 -0.42
CA VAL A 149 -6.20 -4.09 -0.60
C VAL A 149 -7.16 -2.94 -0.83
N LYS A 150 -7.17 -1.96 0.09
CA LYS A 150 -7.88 -0.70 -0.09
C LYS A 150 -7.09 0.23 -1.00
N GLY A 151 -5.77 0.26 -0.86
CA GLY A 151 -4.89 1.12 -1.62
C GLY A 151 -3.57 1.41 -0.91
N ALA A 152 -2.97 2.56 -1.21
CA ALA A 152 -1.77 3.06 -0.55
C ALA A 152 -2.00 4.48 0.00
N SER A 153 -1.50 4.72 1.21
CA SER A 153 -1.56 6.02 1.87
C SER A 153 -0.18 6.68 1.89
N ILE A 154 -0.16 7.99 1.63
CA ILE A 154 1.02 8.84 1.65
C ILE A 154 0.69 10.03 2.56
N LYS A 155 1.28 10.06 3.74
CA LYS A 155 0.92 11.04 4.80
C LYS A 155 2.13 11.87 5.20
N PRO A 156 2.00 13.19 5.36
CA PRO A 156 3.08 14.00 5.86
C PRO A 156 3.39 13.63 7.31
N LYS A 157 4.67 13.41 7.61
CA LYS A 157 5.15 13.32 8.99
C LYS A 157 5.27 14.72 9.56
N LYS A 158 4.70 14.93 10.74
CA LYS A 158 4.94 16.18 11.49
C LYS A 158 6.44 16.24 11.83
N SER A 159 7.16 17.17 11.21
CA SER A 159 8.49 17.55 11.68
C SER A 159 8.30 18.39 12.95
N PHE A 160 8.72 17.87 14.10
CA PHE A 160 8.96 18.72 15.26
C PHE A 160 10.27 19.46 14.99
N HIS A 161 10.18 20.74 14.62
CA HIS A 161 11.31 21.64 14.80
C HIS A 161 11.42 21.91 16.31
N ILE A 162 12.43 21.34 16.94
CA ILE A 162 12.85 21.64 18.32
C ILE A 162 13.71 22.89 18.27
#